data_AF-A0A7S1WD54-F1
#
_entry.id   AF-A0A7S1WD54-F1
#
_cell.length_a   1.000
_cell.length_b   1.000
_cell.length_c   1.000
_cell.angle_alpha   90.00
_cell.angle_beta   90.00
_cell.angle_gamma   90.00
#
_symmetry.space_group_name_H-M   'P 1'
#
loop_
_entity.id
_entity.type
_entity.pdbx_description
1 polymer ?
#
loop_
_entity_poly.entity_id
_entity_poly.type
_entity_poly.pdbx_seq_one_letter_code
_entity_poly.pdbx_strand_id
1 'polypeptide(L)'
;DFFGCLSGAESDFLDGNEVRIMQTFVEEYERYGGPRLDLEEVLRRNRLIFISCAMDSCQWVERDIYREHPKAEWPKVKSKWDDAFMNKWNVRCRGTTLINTFDFWPRRNFKEIFDDWKEGAGRRYMTRFED
;
A
#
# COMPACT_ATOMS: atom_id res chain seq x y z
N ASP A 1 0.90 7.86 9.36
CA ASP A 1 -0.46 7.70 8.81
C ASP A 1 -0.86 6.22 8.95
N PHE A 2 -2.16 5.88 8.90
CA PHE A 2 -2.64 4.51 9.13
C PHE A 2 -2.15 3.52 8.06
N PHE A 3 -2.12 3.93 6.80
CA PHE A 3 -1.62 3.13 5.69
C PHE A 3 -0.12 2.86 5.80
N GLY A 4 0.67 3.83 6.27
CA GLY A 4 2.10 3.62 6.54
C GLY A 4 2.39 2.51 7.56
N CYS A 5 1.47 2.24 8.49
CA CYS A 5 1.58 1.09 9.40
C CYS A 5 1.23 -0.23 8.71
N LEU A 6 0.25 -0.21 7.80
CA LEU A 6 -0.21 -1.40 7.07
C LEU A 6 0.72 -1.79 5.93
N SER A 7 1.38 -0.83 5.28
CA SER A 7 2.26 -1.06 4.14
C SER A 7 3.55 -1.82 4.49
N GLY A 8 3.84 -1.99 5.79
CA GLY A 8 4.93 -2.83 6.30
C GLY A 8 4.49 -4.24 6.71
N ALA A 9 3.18 -4.51 6.79
CA ALA A 9 2.69 -5.83 7.16
C ALA A 9 2.90 -6.84 6.03
N GLU A 10 3.11 -8.10 6.40
CA GLU A 10 3.20 -9.20 5.44
C GLU A 10 1.88 -9.32 4.66
N SER A 11 2.00 -9.61 3.38
CA SER A 11 0.89 -9.75 2.45
C SER A 11 -0.12 -10.82 2.88
N ASP A 12 0.34 -11.95 3.42
CA ASP A 12 -0.54 -13.02 3.97
C ASP A 12 -1.36 -12.53 5.15
N PHE A 13 -0.72 -11.78 6.05
CA PHE A 13 -1.42 -11.20 7.18
C PHE A 13 -2.46 -10.19 6.72
N LEU A 14 -2.12 -9.30 5.80
CA LEU A 14 -3.05 -8.32 5.24
C LEU A 14 -4.21 -8.99 4.53
N ASP A 15 -3.95 -10.01 3.72
CA ASP A 15 -4.97 -10.71 2.95
C ASP A 15 -6.02 -11.37 3.85
N GLY A 16 -5.58 -12.02 4.92
CA GLY A 16 -6.46 -12.68 5.88
C GLY A 16 -7.17 -11.74 6.86
N ASN A 17 -6.69 -10.50 7.04
CA ASN A 17 -7.16 -9.61 8.11
C ASN A 17 -7.64 -8.23 7.65
N GLU A 18 -7.55 -7.88 6.37
CA GLU A 18 -7.91 -6.55 5.85
C GLU A 18 -9.27 -6.06 6.35
N VAL A 19 -10.30 -6.91 6.24
CA VAL A 19 -11.67 -6.58 6.67
C VAL A 19 -11.73 -6.31 8.18
N ARG A 20 -11.11 -7.17 9.00
CA ARG A 20 -11.10 -7.01 10.45
C ARG A 20 -10.34 -5.75 10.87
N ILE A 21 -9.21 -5.47 10.23
CA ILE A 21 -8.41 -4.26 10.50
C ILE A 21 -9.24 -3.01 10.20
N MET A 22 -9.92 -2.96 9.05
CA MET A 22 -10.77 -1.81 8.71
C MET A 22 -11.99 -1.70 9.61
N GLN A 23 -12.58 -2.83 10.01
CA GLN A 23 -13.68 -2.85 10.96
C GLN A 23 -13.25 -2.26 12.30
N THR A 24 -12.12 -2.73 12.86
CA THR A 24 -11.56 -2.17 14.10
C THR A 24 -11.27 -0.68 13.95
N PHE A 25 -10.71 -0.24 12.81
CA PHE A 25 -10.49 1.18 12.57
C PHE A 25 -11.78 2.01 12.63
N VAL A 26 -12.86 1.56 11.97
CA VAL A 26 -14.15 2.26 11.97
C VAL A 26 -14.77 2.32 13.37
N GLU A 27 -14.76 1.19 14.10
CA GLU A 27 -15.29 1.09 15.46
C GLU A 27 -14.53 2.00 16.43
N GLU A 28 -13.19 1.98 16.36
CA GLU A 28 -12.34 2.81 17.19
C GLU A 28 -12.48 4.30 16.83
N TYR A 29 -12.59 4.62 15.55
CA TYR A 29 -12.80 6.00 15.12
C TYR A 29 -14.10 6.59 15.68
N GLU A 30 -15.19 5.83 15.65
CA GLU A 30 -16.46 6.21 16.30
C GLU A 30 -16.31 6.30 17.83
N ARG A 31 -15.66 5.32 18.46
CA ARG A 31 -15.43 5.28 19.92
C ARG A 31 -14.70 6.52 20.44
N TYR A 32 -13.74 7.05 19.68
CA TYR A 32 -12.98 8.25 20.03
C TYR A 32 -13.67 9.56 19.58
N GLY A 33 -14.95 9.51 19.22
CA GLY A 33 -15.76 10.70 18.90
C GLY A 33 -15.74 11.12 17.42
N GLY A 34 -15.16 10.31 16.54
CA GLY A 34 -15.28 10.48 15.10
C GLY A 34 -16.69 10.15 14.58
N PRO A 35 -17.06 10.63 13.38
CA PRO A 35 -18.31 10.21 12.76
C PRO A 35 -18.28 8.71 12.43
N ARG A 36 -19.44 8.07 12.49
CA ARG A 36 -19.62 6.71 12.01
C ARG A 36 -19.29 6.62 10.53
N LEU A 37 -18.36 5.73 10.17
CA LEU A 37 -17.94 5.49 8.80
C LEU A 37 -18.61 4.23 8.25
N ASP A 38 -18.82 4.19 6.94
CA ASP A 38 -19.23 2.99 6.23
C ASP A 38 -18.01 2.08 5.99
N LEU A 39 -18.08 0.84 6.48
CA LEU A 39 -16.96 -0.12 6.39
C LEU A 39 -16.59 -0.44 4.94
N GLU A 40 -17.59 -0.63 4.08
CA GLU A 40 -17.36 -0.94 2.66
C GLU A 40 -16.69 0.22 1.94
N GLU A 41 -17.07 1.47 2.25
CA GLU A 41 -16.39 2.65 1.73
C GLU A 41 -14.94 2.73 2.22
N VAL A 42 -14.67 2.49 3.50
CA VAL A 42 -13.31 2.51 4.05
C VAL A 42 -12.45 1.42 3.41
N LEU A 43 -12.98 0.21 3.25
CA LEU A 43 -12.31 -0.89 2.57
C LEU A 43 -11.98 -0.55 1.11
N ARG A 44 -12.94 0.02 0.37
CA ARG A 44 -12.73 0.45 -1.02
C ARG A 44 -11.62 1.49 -1.10
N ARG A 45 -11.64 2.51 -0.22
CA ARG A 45 -10.61 3.56 -0.18
C ARG A 45 -9.23 2.99 0.17
N ASN A 46 -9.15 2.07 1.14
CA ASN A 46 -7.90 1.38 1.48
C ASN A 46 -7.31 0.66 0.26
N ARG A 47 -8.13 -0.10 -0.48
CA ARG A 47 -7.69 -0.82 -1.69
C ARG A 47 -7.28 0.12 -2.81
N LEU A 48 -7.96 1.25 -2.99
CA LEU A 48 -7.57 2.26 -3.97
C LEU A 48 -6.21 2.91 -3.64
N ILE A 49 -5.91 3.11 -2.34
CA ILE A 49 -4.60 3.62 -1.92
C ILE A 49 -3.45 2.69 -2.33
N PHE A 50 -3.66 1.37 -2.35
CA PHE A 50 -2.63 0.43 -2.83
C PHE A 50 -2.21 0.69 -4.28
N ILE A 51 -3.13 1.16 -5.14
CA ILE A 51 -2.82 1.52 -6.53
C ILE A 51 -1.85 2.70 -6.56
N SER A 52 -2.14 3.77 -5.81
CA SER A 52 -1.24 4.92 -5.71
C SER A 52 0.09 4.55 -5.04
N CYS A 53 0.06 3.74 -3.99
CA CYS A 53 1.25 3.27 -3.29
C CYS A 53 2.19 2.48 -4.21
N ALA A 54 1.66 1.62 -5.08
CA ALA A 54 2.48 0.86 -6.03
C ALA A 54 3.25 1.80 -6.97
N MET A 55 2.62 2.87 -7.45
CA MET A 55 3.30 3.88 -8.28
C MET A 55 4.35 4.67 -7.50
N ASP A 56 3.99 5.17 -6.32
CA ASP A 56 4.89 5.98 -5.49
C ASP A 56 6.10 5.16 -5.02
N SER A 57 5.90 3.89 -4.68
CA SER A 57 6.96 3.01 -4.20
C SER A 57 8.00 2.69 -5.26
N CYS A 58 7.62 2.66 -6.54
CA CYS A 58 8.58 2.56 -7.64
C CYS A 58 9.57 3.74 -7.66
N GLN A 59 9.11 4.95 -7.32
CA GLN A 59 9.98 6.14 -7.30
C GLN A 59 11.00 6.11 -6.16
N TRP A 60 10.73 5.36 -5.08
CA TRP A 60 11.62 5.26 -3.92
C TRP A 60 12.88 4.44 -4.22
N VAL A 61 12.85 3.60 -5.27
CA VAL A 61 14.00 2.76 -5.66
C VAL A 61 15.21 3.63 -5.98
N GLU A 62 15.06 4.57 -6.92
CA GLU A 62 16.16 5.45 -7.31
C GLU A 62 16.44 6.51 -6.24
N ARG A 63 15.39 7.10 -5.66
CA ARG A 63 15.53 8.24 -4.74
C ARG A 63 16.14 7.87 -3.39
N ASP A 64 15.70 6.75 -2.81
CA ASP A 64 15.98 6.39 -1.43
C ASP A 64 16.84 5.13 -1.35
N ILE A 65 16.43 4.06 -2.05
CA ILE A 65 17.07 2.74 -1.94
C ILE A 65 18.48 2.75 -2.54
N TYR A 66 18.64 3.18 -3.79
CA TYR A 66 19.95 3.20 -4.46
C TYR A 66 20.90 4.26 -3.91
N ARG A 67 20.37 5.27 -3.21
CA ARG A 67 21.17 6.25 -2.48
C ARG A 67 21.88 5.62 -1.27
N GLU A 68 21.23 4.68 -0.57
CA GLU A 68 21.81 3.98 0.59
C GLU A 68 22.50 2.67 0.24
N HIS A 69 22.01 1.97 -0.78
CA HIS A 69 22.56 0.70 -1.24
C HIS A 69 22.69 0.74 -2.78
N PRO A 70 23.87 1.14 -3.29
CA PRO A 70 24.10 1.31 -4.72
C PRO A 70 23.71 0.09 -5.55
N LYS A 71 23.21 0.32 -6.77
CA LYS A 71 22.73 -0.73 -7.68
C LYS A 71 23.72 -1.89 -7.88
N ALA A 72 25.02 -1.60 -7.91
CA ALA A 72 26.08 -2.60 -8.08
C ALA A 72 26.26 -3.56 -6.89
N GLU A 73 25.76 -3.22 -5.70
CA GLU A 73 25.85 -4.06 -4.50
C GLU A 73 24.70 -5.06 -4.38
N TRP A 74 23.55 -4.79 -5.03
CA TRP A 74 22.34 -5.62 -4.97
C TRP A 74 22.52 -7.09 -5.34
N PRO A 75 23.38 -7.49 -6.31
CA PRO A 75 23.62 -8.91 -6.59
C PRO A 75 24.13 -9.72 -5.38
N LYS A 76 24.66 -9.04 -4.35
CA LYS A 76 25.13 -9.65 -3.10
C LYS A 76 24.00 -9.87 -2.09
N VAL A 77 22.88 -9.16 -2.21
CA VAL A 77 21.70 -9.35 -1.38
C VAL A 77 20.93 -10.56 -1.91
N LYS A 78 20.81 -11.61 -1.10
CA LYS A 78 20.11 -12.87 -1.41
C LYS A 78 18.77 -12.97 -0.71
N SER A 79 18.58 -12.23 0.37
CA SER A 79 17.38 -12.24 1.18
C SER A 79 17.04 -10.85 1.70
N LYS A 80 15.73 -10.58 1.89
CA LYS A 80 15.27 -9.38 2.61
C LYS A 80 15.72 -9.36 4.08
N TRP A 81 16.22 -10.49 4.58
CA TRP A 81 16.74 -10.64 5.94
C TRP A 81 18.26 -10.44 6.04
N ASP A 82 18.95 -10.20 4.93
CA ASP A 82 20.40 -9.96 4.96
C ASP A 82 20.72 -8.64 5.68
N ASP A 83 21.84 -8.60 6.40
CA ASP A 83 22.33 -7.39 7.10
C ASP A 83 22.41 -6.17 6.19
N ALA A 84 22.81 -6.39 4.93
CA ALA A 84 22.94 -5.35 3.92
C ALA A 84 21.59 -4.69 3.54
N PHE A 85 20.48 -5.38 3.79
CA PHE A 85 19.11 -4.90 3.63
C PHE A 85 18.55 -4.37 4.96
N MET A 86 18.69 -5.14 6.04
CA MET A 86 18.05 -4.84 7.34
C MET A 86 18.67 -3.67 8.09
N ASN A 87 19.98 -3.44 7.93
CA ASN A 87 20.70 -2.41 8.70
C ASN A 87 20.65 -1.01 8.06
N LYS A 88 20.02 -0.88 6.90
CA LYS A 88 19.85 0.41 6.19
C LYS A 88 18.37 0.79 6.22
N TRP A 89 18.04 1.90 6.90
CA TRP A 89 16.65 2.25 7.21
C TRP A 89 15.78 2.37 5.96
N ASN A 90 16.20 3.15 4.95
CA ASN A 90 15.37 3.34 3.76
C ASN A 90 15.33 2.09 2.89
N VAL A 91 16.45 1.36 2.79
CA VAL A 91 16.48 0.07 2.09
C VAL A 91 15.47 -0.90 2.70
N ARG A 92 15.50 -1.06 4.03
CA ARG A 92 14.57 -1.92 4.75
C ARG A 92 13.13 -1.46 4.59
N CYS A 93 12.81 -0.22 4.96
CA CYS A 93 11.43 0.26 4.99
C CYS A 93 10.83 0.35 3.59
N ARG A 94 11.52 1.00 2.63
CA ARG A 94 11.01 1.19 1.26
C ARG A 94 11.03 -0.13 0.48
N GLY A 95 12.11 -0.91 0.62
CA GLY A 95 12.22 -2.22 -0.01
C GLY A 95 11.18 -3.21 0.50
N THR A 96 10.92 -3.25 1.82
CA THR A 96 9.88 -4.13 2.39
C THR A 96 8.50 -3.73 1.90
N THR A 97 8.18 -2.43 1.89
CA THR A 97 6.89 -1.98 1.35
C THR A 97 6.74 -2.33 -0.12
N LEU A 98 7.80 -2.19 -0.93
CA LEU A 98 7.75 -2.57 -2.36
C LEU A 98 7.53 -4.08 -2.53
N ILE A 99 8.28 -4.91 -1.80
CA ILE A 99 8.14 -6.37 -1.80
C ILE A 99 6.71 -6.77 -1.40
N ASN A 100 6.21 -6.25 -0.29
CA ASN A 100 4.88 -6.58 0.22
C ASN A 100 3.78 -6.08 -0.73
N THR A 101 3.95 -4.91 -1.35
CA THR A 101 2.98 -4.36 -2.31
C THR A 101 2.90 -5.24 -3.55
N PHE A 102 4.04 -5.68 -4.12
CA PHE A 102 4.04 -6.56 -5.28
C PHE A 102 3.56 -7.97 -4.96
N ASP A 103 3.85 -8.49 -3.77
CA ASP A 103 3.34 -9.79 -3.33
C ASP A 103 1.83 -9.77 -3.03
N PHE A 104 1.32 -8.63 -2.55
CA PHE A 104 -0.12 -8.42 -2.34
C PHE A 104 -0.87 -8.15 -3.64
N TRP A 105 -0.23 -7.54 -4.64
CA TRP A 105 -0.85 -7.13 -5.90
C TRP A 105 -1.72 -8.19 -6.59
N PRO A 106 -1.27 -9.45 -6.78
CA PRO A 106 -2.08 -10.46 -7.47
C PRO A 106 -3.28 -10.98 -6.65
N ARG A 107 -3.40 -10.61 -5.38
CA ARG A 107 -4.45 -11.12 -4.47
C ARG A 107 -5.78 -10.36 -4.59
N ARG A 108 -5.80 -9.26 -5.35
CA ARG A 108 -7.00 -8.45 -5.61
C ARG A 108 -7.03 -8.05 -7.09
N ASN A 109 -8.23 -7.91 -7.63
CA ASN A 109 -8.41 -7.31 -8.95
C ASN A 109 -8.45 -5.78 -8.83
N PHE A 110 -7.28 -5.14 -8.70
CA PHE A 110 -7.19 -3.68 -8.54
C PHE A 110 -7.77 -2.90 -9.72
N LYS A 111 -7.74 -3.47 -10.93
CA LYS A 111 -8.38 -2.88 -12.10
C LYS A 111 -9.89 -2.82 -11.94
N GLU A 112 -10.51 -3.93 -11.55
CA GLU A 112 -11.96 -3.99 -11.31
C GLU A 112 -12.36 -3.06 -10.16
N ILE A 113 -11.62 -3.05 -9.05
CA ILE A 113 -11.85 -2.13 -7.93
C ILE A 113 -11.81 -0.67 -8.38
N PHE A 114 -10.84 -0.32 -9.24
CA PHE A 114 -10.73 1.03 -9.78
C PHE A 114 -11.87 1.36 -10.75
N ASP A 115 -12.23 0.45 -11.65
CA ASP A 115 -13.30 0.65 -12.61
C ASP A 115 -14.66 0.80 -11.90
N ASP A 116 -14.96 -0.02 -10.91
CA ASP A 116 -16.17 0.08 -10.08
C ASP A 116 -16.25 1.43 -9.36
N TRP A 117 -15.13 1.87 -8.76
CA TRP A 117 -15.05 3.18 -8.14
C TRP A 117 -15.26 4.29 -9.16
N LYS A 118 -14.59 4.22 -10.32
CA LYS A 118 -14.62 5.20 -11.41
C LYS A 118 -16.04 5.38 -11.95
N GLU A 119 -16.79 4.31 -12.15
CA GLU A 119 -18.18 4.37 -12.64
C GLU A 119 -19.18 4.80 -11.54
N GLY A 120 -18.86 4.53 -10.28
CA GLY A 120 -19.67 4.89 -9.11
C GLY A 120 -19.28 6.21 -8.46
N ALA A 121 -18.87 6.14 -7.18
CA ALA A 121 -18.57 7.32 -6.35
C ALA A 121 -17.41 8.19 -6.88
N GLY A 122 -16.52 7.58 -7.66
CA GLY A 122 -15.37 8.20 -8.31
C GLY A 122 -15.74 9.08 -9.52
N ARG A 123 -16.91 8.86 -10.12
CA ARG A 123 -17.31 9.45 -11.41
C ARG A 123 -17.18 10.97 -11.46
N ARG A 124 -17.49 11.65 -10.35
CA ARG A 124 -17.41 13.12 -10.22
C ARG A 124 -15.99 13.67 -10.21
N TYR A 125 -14.99 12.82 -9.98
CA TYR A 125 -13.57 13.20 -9.93
C TYR A 125 -12.84 12.91 -11.24
N MET A 126 -13.49 12.23 -12.19
CA MET A 126 -12.90 11.93 -13.48
C MET A 126 -12.89 13.17 -14.35
N THR A 127 -11.70 13.60 -14.78
CA THR A 127 -11.57 14.67 -15.78
C THR A 127 -12.08 14.14 -17.10
N ARG A 128 -13.07 14.81 -17.69
CA ARG A 128 -13.49 14.56 -19.07
C ARG A 128 -12.66 15.47 -19.96
N PHE A 129 -11.77 14.89 -20.73
CA PHE A 129 -11.19 15.60 -21.87
C PHE A 129 -12.24 15.53 -22.97
N GLU A 130 -12.80 16.68 -23.33
CA GLU A 130 -13.61 16.81 -24.54
C GLU A 130 -12.64 16.77 -25.73
N ASP A 131 -12.95 15.93 -26.73
CA ASP A 131 -12.17 15.78 -27.97
C ASP A 131 -12.21 17.05 -28.83
#